data_AF-A0AAD7RPC9-F1
#
_entry.id   AF-A0AAD7RPC9-F1
#
_cell.length_a   1.000
_cell.length_b   1.000
_cell.length_c   1.000
_cell.angle_alpha   90.00
_cell.angle_beta   90.00
_cell.angle_gamma   90.00
#
_symmetry.space_group_name_H-M   'P 1'
#
loop_
_entity.id
_entity.type
_entity.pdbx_description
1 polymer ?
#
loop_
_entity_poly.entity_id
_entity_poly.type
_entity_poly.pdbx_seq_one_letter_code
_entity_poly.pdbx_strand_id
1 'polypeptide(L)'
;MKGRAKLVQQSLKQYKMLLFIHLMLDVLQELKQLSLLFQRDGLTLQIVSDGLQTTTLALVAMQTNPGPRLHQFMEEVGTGSIWQGVQLSRTNADDDTFNALKLRLTNSFCEFVSERFKSLETGVLKATSTLFDLSNWPEDTTDLATFGTAELNAFMEHFHPVLETCEDFESVEAARREWLDLKVLIAHHYRHLDSQVLWQRLIQGAIGRDGQFQHMQVIAEISLVLPMSSSCCERGFSSMKRIKTSTSRDLAPPHA
;
A
#
# COMPACT_ATOMS: atom_id res chain seq x y z
N MET A 1 22.40 39.88 12.29
CA MET A 1 21.73 38.60 11.93
C MET A 1 22.36 38.07 10.65
N LYS A 2 22.88 36.83 10.62
CA LYS A 2 23.31 36.22 9.34
C LYS A 2 22.06 35.96 8.48
N GLY A 3 22.07 36.37 7.22
CA GLY A 3 20.95 36.13 6.31
C GLY A 3 20.70 34.63 6.09
N ARG A 4 19.44 34.24 5.92
CA ARG A 4 19.00 32.83 5.75
C ARG A 4 19.81 32.06 4.69
N ALA A 5 20.10 32.69 3.56
CA ALA A 5 20.90 32.09 2.48
C ALA A 5 22.31 31.70 2.93
N LYS A 6 22.98 32.53 3.74
CA LYS A 6 24.33 32.25 4.24
C LYS A 6 24.34 31.11 5.26
N LEU A 7 23.25 30.94 6.03
CA LEU A 7 23.09 29.81 6.95
C LEU A 7 22.91 28.50 6.17
N VAL A 8 22.02 28.46 5.18
CA VAL A 8 21.82 27.28 4.32
C VAL A 8 23.09 26.90 3.60
N GLN A 9 23.81 27.87 3.03
CA GLN A 9 25.11 27.62 2.38
C GLN A 9 26.13 27.02 3.35
N GLN A 10 26.17 27.49 4.60
CA GLN A 10 27.06 26.93 5.62
C GLN A 10 26.66 25.49 5.99
N SER A 11 25.36 25.21 6.09
CA SER A 11 24.84 23.86 6.36
C SER A 11 25.15 22.88 5.22
N LEU A 12 25.03 23.28 3.97
CA LEU A 12 25.33 22.43 2.80
C LEU A 12 26.81 22.08 2.64
N LYS A 13 27.72 22.75 3.38
CA LYS A 13 29.14 22.38 3.45
C LYS A 13 29.44 21.36 4.56
N GLN A 14 28.47 21.00 5.39
CA GLN A 14 28.68 20.02 6.45
C GLN A 14 28.50 18.62 5.88
N TYR A 15 29.50 17.77 6.06
CA TYR A 15 29.48 16.39 5.56
C TYR A 15 28.25 15.62 6.09
N LYS A 16 27.96 15.71 7.38
CA LYS A 16 26.76 15.13 8.00
C LYS A 16 25.43 15.58 7.38
N MET A 17 25.34 16.83 6.90
CA MET A 17 24.11 17.35 6.29
C MET A 17 23.90 16.74 4.90
N LEU A 18 24.99 16.56 4.15
CA LEU A 18 24.93 15.89 2.85
C LEU A 18 24.57 14.41 3.00
N LEU A 19 25.17 13.70 3.97
CA LEU A 19 24.77 12.33 4.31
C LEU A 19 23.26 12.24 4.61
N PHE A 20 22.74 13.17 5.42
CA PHE A 20 21.31 13.24 5.70
C PHE A 20 20.46 13.49 4.44
N ILE A 21 20.85 14.44 3.58
CA ILE A 21 20.13 14.74 2.33
C ILE A 21 20.09 13.50 1.43
N HIS A 22 21.21 12.81 1.25
CA HIS A 22 21.27 11.62 0.41
C HIS A 22 20.46 10.45 0.99
N LEU A 23 20.50 10.24 2.31
CA LEU A 23 19.61 9.30 2.99
C LEU A 23 18.13 9.65 2.77
N MET A 24 17.75 10.92 2.91
CA MET A 24 16.38 11.37 2.68
C MET A 24 15.94 11.16 1.23
N LEU A 25 16.83 11.32 0.25
CA LEU A 25 16.52 11.03 -1.15
C LEU A 25 16.20 9.55 -1.35
N ASP A 26 16.95 8.65 -0.72
CA ASP A 26 16.69 7.21 -0.78
C ASP A 26 15.37 6.86 -0.10
N VAL A 27 15.10 7.38 1.10
CA VAL A 27 13.81 7.17 1.80
C VAL A 27 12.63 7.69 0.98
N LEU A 28 12.74 8.91 0.43
CA LEU A 28 11.67 9.51 -0.38
C LEU A 28 11.41 8.72 -1.66
N GLN A 29 12.42 8.07 -2.22
CA GLN A 29 12.26 7.22 -3.39
C GLN A 29 11.38 5.99 -3.06
N GLU A 30 11.59 5.33 -1.91
CA GLU A 30 10.75 4.21 -1.47
C GLU A 30 9.31 4.67 -1.20
N LEU A 31 9.13 5.78 -0.48
CA LEU A 31 7.81 6.34 -0.21
C LEU A 31 7.09 6.76 -1.50
N LYS A 32 7.84 7.22 -2.52
CA LYS A 32 7.29 7.53 -3.84
C LYS A 32 6.78 6.28 -4.54
N GLN A 33 7.50 5.15 -4.48
CA GLN A 33 7.02 3.90 -5.08
C GLN A 33 5.72 3.44 -4.41
N LEU A 34 5.65 3.48 -3.08
CA LEU A 34 4.42 3.19 -2.34
C LEU A 34 3.27 4.13 -2.73
N SER A 35 3.56 5.43 -2.87
CA SER A 35 2.55 6.40 -3.31
C SER A 35 2.04 6.12 -4.73
N LEU A 36 2.92 5.75 -5.65
CA LEU A 36 2.54 5.38 -7.02
C LEU A 36 1.71 4.09 -7.05
N LEU A 37 2.03 3.12 -6.19
CA LEU A 37 1.22 1.93 -6.02
C LEU A 37 -0.22 2.31 -5.66
N PHE A 38 -0.43 3.17 -4.66
CA PHE A 38 -1.75 3.63 -4.22
C PHE A 38 -2.51 4.48 -5.25
N GLN A 39 -1.87 4.88 -6.34
CA GLN A 39 -2.51 5.63 -7.42
C GLN A 39 -3.02 4.72 -8.54
N ARG A 40 -2.66 3.43 -8.56
CA ARG A 40 -3.10 2.48 -9.58
C ARG A 40 -4.61 2.23 -9.50
N ASP A 41 -5.22 1.94 -10.65
CA ASP A 41 -6.57 1.42 -10.72
C ASP A 41 -6.59 -0.08 -10.33
N GLY A 42 -7.71 -0.55 -9.78
CA GLY A 42 -7.89 -1.96 -9.44
C GLY A 42 -7.03 -2.46 -8.26
N LEU A 43 -6.72 -1.58 -7.30
CA LEU A 43 -5.97 -1.97 -6.10
C LEU A 43 -6.80 -2.90 -5.21
N THR A 44 -6.26 -4.08 -4.93
CA THR A 44 -6.78 -4.99 -3.91
C THR A 44 -6.10 -4.73 -2.55
N LEU A 45 -6.73 -5.19 -1.47
CA LEU A 45 -6.16 -5.14 -0.12
C LEU A 45 -4.79 -5.83 -0.04
N GLN A 46 -4.64 -6.95 -0.75
CA GLN A 46 -3.39 -7.71 -0.82
C GLN A 46 -2.25 -6.89 -1.45
N ILE A 47 -2.47 -6.31 -2.63
CA ILE A 47 -1.45 -5.50 -3.33
C ILE A 47 -0.98 -4.35 -2.42
N VAL A 48 -1.90 -3.74 -1.68
CA VAL A 48 -1.60 -2.68 -0.72
C VAL A 48 -0.75 -3.21 0.44
N SER A 49 -1.12 -4.36 1.03
CA SER A 49 -0.37 -4.98 2.12
C SER A 49 1.07 -5.34 1.69
N ASP A 50 1.22 -5.97 0.52
CA ASP A 50 2.53 -6.34 -0.04
C ASP A 50 3.40 -5.11 -0.30
N GLY A 51 2.80 -4.02 -0.82
CA GLY A 51 3.49 -2.75 -1.03
C GLY A 51 4.01 -2.12 0.27
N LEU A 52 3.21 -2.20 1.34
CA LEU A 52 3.59 -1.71 2.66
C LEU A 52 4.73 -2.54 3.27
N GLN A 53 4.65 -3.86 3.16
CA GLN A 53 5.72 -4.76 3.64
C GLN A 53 7.01 -4.55 2.84
N THR A 54 6.92 -4.44 1.52
CA THR A 54 8.06 -4.16 0.63
C THR A 54 8.75 -2.85 1.04
N THR A 55 7.97 -1.79 1.25
CA THR A 55 8.50 -0.49 1.67
C THR A 55 9.17 -0.57 3.04
N THR A 56 8.55 -1.27 3.99
CA THR A 56 9.10 -1.48 5.34
C THR A 56 10.41 -2.24 5.29
N LEU A 57 10.49 -3.32 4.50
CA LEU A 57 11.72 -4.09 4.31
C LEU A 57 12.83 -3.25 3.66
N ALA A 58 12.50 -2.44 2.66
CA ALA A 58 13.47 -1.54 2.02
C ALA A 58 14.02 -0.51 3.01
N LEU A 59 13.16 0.08 3.84
CA LEU A 59 13.58 0.99 4.91
C LEU A 59 14.48 0.26 5.90
N VAL A 60 14.08 -0.89 6.44
CA VAL A 60 14.91 -1.68 7.37
C VAL A 60 16.27 -2.04 6.75
N ALA A 61 16.32 -2.38 5.46
CA ALA A 61 17.58 -2.65 4.77
C ALA A 61 18.51 -1.42 4.74
N MET A 62 17.97 -0.19 4.72
CA MET A 62 18.78 1.04 4.77
C MET A 62 19.57 1.21 6.07
N GLN A 63 19.15 0.53 7.14
CA GLN A 63 19.83 0.56 8.43
C GLN A 63 21.23 -0.05 8.35
N THR A 64 21.37 -1.14 7.58
CA THR A 64 22.63 -1.85 7.40
C THR A 64 23.34 -1.43 6.11
N ASN A 65 22.60 -1.28 5.00
CA ASN A 65 23.16 -0.99 3.69
C ASN A 65 22.73 0.42 3.22
N PRO A 66 23.65 1.30 2.81
CA PRO A 66 23.26 2.59 2.26
C PRO A 66 22.46 2.41 0.97
N GLY A 67 21.41 3.23 0.80
CA GLY A 67 20.66 3.28 -0.46
C GLY A 67 21.50 3.85 -1.61
N PRO A 68 20.99 3.79 -2.86
CA PRO A 68 21.78 4.15 -4.04
C PRO A 68 22.38 5.56 -4.01
N ARG A 69 21.62 6.56 -3.54
CA ARG A 69 22.10 7.96 -3.49
C ARG A 69 23.11 8.17 -2.39
N LEU A 70 22.88 7.59 -1.22
CA LEU A 70 23.81 7.67 -0.11
C LEU A 70 25.11 6.93 -0.43
N HIS A 71 25.01 5.74 -1.01
CA HIS A 71 26.16 4.94 -1.41
C HIS A 71 27.04 5.69 -2.42
N GLN A 72 26.44 6.22 -3.48
CA GLN A 72 27.14 7.03 -4.49
C GLN A 72 27.88 8.21 -3.84
N PHE A 73 27.23 8.94 -2.94
CA PHE A 73 27.86 10.06 -2.24
C PHE A 73 29.03 9.61 -1.36
N MET A 74 28.88 8.51 -0.61
CA MET A 74 29.93 7.96 0.24
C MET A 74 31.15 7.51 -0.58
N GLU A 75 30.95 6.90 -1.75
CA GLU A 75 32.02 6.52 -2.66
C GLU A 75 32.74 7.73 -3.27
N GLU A 76 31.99 8.73 -3.74
CA GLU A 76 32.55 9.95 -4.34
C GLU A 76 33.41 10.75 -3.35
N VAL A 77 33.01 10.81 -2.08
CA VAL A 77 33.76 11.54 -1.04
C VAL A 77 34.89 10.69 -0.45
N GLY A 78 34.65 9.39 -0.25
CA GLY A 78 35.60 8.46 0.36
C GLY A 78 36.14 8.96 1.70
N THR A 79 37.47 8.92 1.85
CA THR A 79 38.19 9.48 3.01
C THR A 79 38.52 10.97 2.83
N GLY A 80 38.21 11.54 1.66
CA GLY A 80 38.46 12.94 1.35
C GLY A 80 37.47 13.89 2.03
N SER A 81 37.70 15.18 1.78
CA SER A 81 36.86 16.28 2.28
C SER A 81 36.49 17.26 1.16
N ILE A 82 36.66 16.88 -0.10
CA ILE A 82 36.27 17.71 -1.25
C ILE A 82 35.19 16.96 -2.01
N TRP A 83 34.05 17.60 -2.20
CA TRP A 83 32.96 17.07 -3.02
C TRP A 83 32.51 18.13 -4.01
N GLN A 84 32.48 17.81 -5.30
CA GLN A 84 32.09 18.74 -6.37
C GLN A 84 32.82 20.11 -6.29
N GLY A 85 34.11 20.08 -5.94
CA GLY A 85 34.95 21.28 -5.79
C GLY A 85 34.74 22.09 -4.49
N VAL A 86 33.89 21.61 -3.57
CA VAL A 86 33.61 22.27 -2.28
C VAL A 86 34.29 21.52 -1.14
N GLN A 87 35.04 22.25 -0.32
CA GLN A 87 35.59 21.73 0.94
C GLN A 87 34.46 21.51 1.96
N LEU A 88 34.28 20.25 2.34
CA LEU A 88 33.37 19.82 3.37
C LEU A 88 34.00 19.92 4.76
N SER A 89 33.18 20.27 5.74
CA SER A 89 33.52 20.18 7.16
C SER A 89 33.17 18.77 7.64
N ARG A 90 34.20 18.00 8.01
CA ARG A 90 34.11 16.64 8.53
C ARG A 90 34.71 16.57 9.92
N THR A 91 34.06 15.85 10.82
CA THR A 91 34.56 15.51 12.16
C THR A 91 34.57 13.99 12.36
N ASN A 92 35.46 13.49 13.23
CA ASN A 92 35.56 12.05 13.50
C ASN A 92 34.28 11.46 14.08
N ALA A 93 33.41 12.28 14.68
CA ALA A 93 32.14 11.85 15.24
C ALA A 93 30.97 11.90 14.24
N ASP A 94 31.19 12.42 13.02
CA ASP A 94 30.11 12.62 12.05
C ASP A 94 29.52 11.29 11.57
N ASP A 95 30.36 10.28 11.31
CA ASP A 95 29.93 8.96 10.83
C ASP A 95 29.11 8.22 11.92
N ASP A 96 29.56 8.24 13.17
CA ASP A 96 28.81 7.65 14.31
C ASP A 96 27.48 8.38 14.56
N THR A 97 27.51 9.71 14.55
CA THR A 97 26.31 10.53 14.73
C THR A 97 25.31 10.30 13.59
N PHE A 98 25.79 10.17 12.36
CA PHE A 98 24.97 9.87 11.20
C PHE A 98 24.36 8.47 11.30
N ASN A 99 25.13 7.45 11.69
CA ASN A 99 24.60 6.10 11.86
C ASN A 99 23.48 6.03 12.91
N ALA A 100 23.65 6.71 14.05
CA ALA A 100 22.59 6.83 15.06
C ALA A 100 21.35 7.56 14.50
N LEU A 101 21.55 8.62 13.71
CA LEU A 101 20.45 9.33 13.05
C LEU A 101 19.74 8.45 12.03
N LYS A 102 20.49 7.69 11.22
CA LYS A 102 19.99 6.79 10.18
C LYS A 102 19.06 5.73 10.77
N LEU A 103 19.50 5.08 11.85
CA LEU A 103 18.69 4.11 12.58
C LEU A 103 17.40 4.73 13.10
N ARG A 104 17.50 5.84 13.82
CA ARG A 104 16.34 6.52 14.39
C ARG A 104 15.34 6.95 13.32
N LEU A 105 15.82 7.60 12.26
CA LEU A 105 14.99 8.12 11.19
C LEU A 105 14.24 7.01 10.46
N THR A 106 14.95 5.94 10.11
CA THR A 106 14.37 4.79 9.42
C THR A 106 13.30 4.11 10.28
N ASN A 107 13.58 3.89 11.58
CA ASN A 107 12.59 3.34 12.50
C ASN A 107 11.35 4.23 12.61
N SER A 108 11.52 5.56 12.70
CA SER A 108 10.39 6.49 12.72
C SER A 108 9.56 6.45 11.43
N PHE A 109 10.18 6.24 10.26
CA PHE A 109 9.43 6.06 9.02
C PHE A 109 8.67 4.73 8.99
N CYS A 110 9.27 3.64 9.44
CA CYS A 110 8.58 2.35 9.58
C CYS A 110 7.39 2.47 10.52
N GLU A 111 7.57 3.05 11.71
CA GLU A 111 6.49 3.30 12.68
C GLU A 111 5.37 4.15 12.08
N PHE A 112 5.71 5.21 11.34
CA PHE A 112 4.72 6.07 10.70
C PHE A 112 3.92 5.32 9.63
N VAL A 113 4.58 4.52 8.79
CA VAL A 113 3.90 3.71 7.77
C VAL A 113 3.01 2.67 8.43
N SER A 114 3.52 1.91 9.40
CA SER A 114 2.75 0.89 10.13
C SER A 114 1.53 1.50 10.84
N GLU A 115 1.70 2.59 11.58
CA GLU A 115 0.59 3.20 12.32
C GLU A 115 -0.46 3.80 11.38
N ARG A 116 -0.03 4.43 10.27
CA ARG A 116 -0.94 4.99 9.27
C ARG A 116 -1.83 3.93 8.62
N PHE A 117 -1.31 2.72 8.42
CA PHE A 117 -2.00 1.64 7.70
C PHE A 117 -2.41 0.47 8.60
N LYS A 118 -2.32 0.63 9.92
CA LYS A 118 -2.67 -0.37 10.92
C LYS A 118 -4.08 -0.94 10.78
N SER A 119 -5.03 -0.14 10.29
CA SER A 119 -6.40 -0.59 10.03
C SER A 119 -6.47 -1.66 8.94
N LEU A 120 -5.51 -1.71 8.01
CA LEU A 120 -5.43 -2.75 6.98
C LEU A 120 -4.94 -4.08 7.56
N GLU A 121 -4.12 -4.02 8.61
CA GLU A 121 -3.58 -5.20 9.30
C GLU A 121 -4.45 -5.65 10.48
N THR A 122 -5.63 -5.06 10.67
CA THR A 122 -6.52 -5.36 11.80
C THR A 122 -7.98 -5.44 11.38
N GLY A 123 -8.78 -6.13 12.20
CA GLY A 123 -10.24 -6.22 12.03
C GLY A 123 -10.69 -6.76 10.68
N VAL A 124 -11.76 -6.17 10.14
CA VAL A 124 -12.44 -6.63 8.93
C VAL A 124 -11.56 -6.56 7.68
N LEU A 125 -10.71 -5.54 7.53
CA LEU A 125 -9.90 -5.36 6.32
C LEU A 125 -8.82 -6.45 6.20
N LYS A 126 -8.21 -6.83 7.32
CA LYS A 126 -7.32 -8.00 7.35
C LYS A 126 -8.08 -9.28 7.08
N ALA A 127 -9.25 -9.47 7.69
CA ALA A 127 -10.08 -10.65 7.46
C ALA A 127 -10.43 -10.79 5.95
N THR A 128 -10.87 -9.70 5.32
CA THR A 128 -11.12 -9.64 3.87
C THR A 128 -9.86 -9.98 3.08
N SER A 129 -8.71 -9.39 3.41
CA SER A 129 -7.45 -9.71 2.70
C SER A 129 -7.10 -11.19 2.79
N THR A 130 -7.29 -11.84 3.94
CA THR A 130 -7.02 -13.27 4.13
C THR A 130 -7.98 -14.16 3.32
N LEU A 131 -9.27 -13.83 3.29
CA LEU A 131 -10.29 -14.63 2.60
C LEU A 131 -10.06 -14.66 1.08
N PHE A 132 -9.76 -13.49 0.51
CA PHE A 132 -9.72 -13.29 -0.94
C PHE A 132 -8.33 -13.49 -1.55
N ASP A 133 -7.32 -13.82 -0.76
CA ASP A 133 -5.98 -14.15 -1.25
C ASP A 133 -5.76 -15.67 -1.31
N LEU A 134 -5.89 -16.23 -2.51
CA LEU A 134 -5.68 -17.66 -2.76
C LEU A 134 -4.27 -18.15 -2.43
N SER A 135 -3.27 -17.26 -2.43
CA SER A 135 -1.88 -17.65 -2.12
C SER A 135 -1.71 -18.07 -0.66
N ASN A 136 -2.60 -17.63 0.23
CA ASN A 136 -2.60 -18.00 1.65
C ASN A 136 -3.39 -19.26 1.96
N TRP A 137 -4.08 -19.85 0.99
CA TRP A 137 -4.96 -20.99 1.24
C TRP A 137 -4.13 -22.26 1.46
N PRO A 138 -4.38 -23.06 2.51
CA PRO A 138 -3.66 -24.30 2.76
C PRO A 138 -3.88 -25.34 1.64
N GLU A 139 -2.86 -26.16 1.38
CA GLU A 139 -2.97 -27.32 0.49
C GLU A 139 -3.54 -28.54 1.22
N ASP A 140 -3.23 -28.67 2.52
CA ASP A 140 -3.76 -29.74 3.35
C ASP A 140 -5.26 -29.57 3.59
N THR A 141 -6.01 -30.67 3.50
CA THR A 141 -7.46 -30.67 3.65
C THR A 141 -7.91 -30.32 5.07
N THR A 142 -7.14 -30.71 6.09
CA THR A 142 -7.43 -30.44 7.50
C THR A 142 -7.34 -28.94 7.79
N ASP A 143 -6.25 -28.33 7.34
CA ASP A 143 -6.04 -26.88 7.52
C ASP A 143 -7.04 -26.08 6.68
N LEU A 144 -7.27 -26.49 5.42
CA LEU A 144 -8.25 -25.85 4.54
C LEU A 144 -9.68 -25.92 5.11
N ALA A 145 -10.06 -27.01 5.79
CA ALA A 145 -11.38 -27.15 6.38
C ALA A 145 -11.70 -26.03 7.39
N THR A 146 -10.70 -25.57 8.15
CA THR A 146 -10.86 -24.52 9.16
C THR A 146 -10.47 -23.13 8.67
N PHE A 147 -9.63 -23.04 7.63
CA PHE A 147 -9.15 -21.78 7.06
C PHE A 147 -10.29 -20.81 6.70
N GLY A 148 -10.08 -19.53 7.03
CA GLY A 148 -10.97 -18.42 6.71
C GLY A 148 -12.27 -18.39 7.52
N THR A 149 -12.52 -19.36 8.41
CA THR A 149 -13.82 -19.43 9.11
C THR A 149 -14.00 -18.27 10.09
N ALA A 150 -12.95 -17.93 10.84
CA ALA A 150 -13.00 -16.81 11.79
C ALA A 150 -13.08 -15.48 11.04
N GLU A 151 -12.33 -15.35 9.95
CA GLU A 151 -12.29 -14.17 9.08
C GLU A 151 -13.65 -13.93 8.40
N LEU A 152 -14.28 -14.98 7.87
CA LEU A 152 -15.62 -14.91 7.28
C LEU A 152 -16.64 -14.45 8.31
N ASN A 153 -16.57 -14.99 9.53
CA ASN A 153 -17.48 -14.58 10.61
C ASN A 153 -17.28 -13.12 11.01
N ALA A 154 -16.02 -12.68 11.17
CA ALA A 154 -15.72 -11.29 11.46
C ALA A 154 -16.19 -10.35 10.34
N PHE A 155 -16.10 -10.78 9.09
CA PHE A 155 -16.64 -10.04 7.94
C PHE A 155 -18.16 -9.91 8.01
N MET A 156 -18.87 -11.03 8.17
CA MET A 156 -20.33 -11.02 8.24
C MET A 156 -20.85 -10.25 9.45
N GLU A 157 -20.17 -10.33 10.59
CA GLU A 157 -20.50 -9.55 11.78
C GLU A 157 -20.33 -8.04 11.54
N HIS A 158 -19.22 -7.64 10.89
CA HIS A 158 -18.95 -6.23 10.58
C HIS A 158 -19.96 -5.65 9.59
N PHE A 159 -20.31 -6.41 8.54
CA PHE A 159 -21.22 -5.98 7.48
C PHE A 159 -22.67 -6.41 7.70
N HIS A 160 -23.03 -6.92 8.89
CA HIS A 160 -24.38 -7.39 9.20
C HIS A 160 -25.49 -6.40 8.79
N PRO A 161 -25.40 -5.08 9.08
CA PRO A 161 -26.46 -4.15 8.69
C PRO A 161 -26.63 -4.00 7.18
N VAL A 162 -25.57 -4.25 6.40
CA VAL A 162 -25.61 -4.21 4.94
C VAL A 162 -26.18 -5.53 4.41
N LEU A 163 -25.71 -6.66 4.94
CA LEU A 163 -26.15 -7.99 4.54
C LEU A 163 -27.65 -8.22 4.77
N GLU A 164 -28.22 -7.69 5.87
CA GLU A 164 -29.66 -7.74 6.13
C GLU A 164 -30.53 -7.03 5.08
N THR A 165 -29.94 -6.11 4.30
CA THR A 165 -30.66 -5.37 3.26
C THR A 165 -30.53 -6.00 1.87
N CYS A 166 -29.67 -7.01 1.73
CA CYS A 166 -29.44 -7.70 0.46
C CYS A 166 -30.47 -8.82 0.28
N GLU A 167 -31.29 -8.75 -0.77
CA GLU A 167 -32.28 -9.81 -1.09
C GLU A 167 -31.60 -11.17 -1.37
N ASP A 168 -30.40 -11.14 -1.94
CA ASP A 168 -29.62 -12.34 -2.30
C ASP A 168 -28.83 -12.96 -1.12
N PHE A 169 -28.98 -12.43 0.10
CA PHE A 169 -28.33 -12.93 1.31
C PHE A 169 -29.36 -13.43 2.32
N GLU A 170 -29.62 -14.75 2.34
CA GLU A 170 -30.65 -15.36 3.17
C GLU A 170 -30.23 -15.54 4.63
N SER A 171 -29.06 -16.13 4.87
CA SER A 171 -28.58 -16.40 6.25
C SER A 171 -27.08 -16.58 6.36
N VAL A 172 -26.56 -16.31 7.56
CA VAL A 172 -25.16 -16.55 7.93
C VAL A 172 -24.80 -18.04 7.84
N GLU A 173 -25.72 -18.93 8.23
CA GLU A 173 -25.52 -20.38 8.17
C GLU A 173 -25.42 -20.89 6.73
N ALA A 174 -26.24 -20.36 5.83
CA ALA A 174 -26.16 -20.69 4.40
C ALA A 174 -24.83 -20.21 3.81
N ALA A 175 -24.41 -18.98 4.12
CA ALA A 175 -23.11 -18.44 3.70
C ALA A 175 -21.94 -19.31 4.19
N ARG A 176 -21.97 -19.79 5.44
CA ARG A 176 -20.94 -20.71 5.96
C ARG A 176 -20.89 -22.05 5.22
N ARG A 177 -22.04 -22.56 4.78
CA ARG A 177 -22.10 -23.80 3.99
C ARG A 177 -21.55 -23.57 2.58
N GLU A 178 -21.96 -22.50 1.92
CA GLU A 178 -21.41 -22.11 0.62
C GLU A 178 -19.89 -21.93 0.67
N TRP A 179 -19.35 -21.37 1.76
CA TRP A 179 -17.92 -21.24 1.95
C TRP A 179 -17.18 -22.59 1.92
N LEU A 180 -17.72 -23.62 2.58
CA LEU A 180 -17.15 -24.96 2.55
C LEU A 180 -17.19 -25.55 1.13
N ASP A 181 -18.32 -25.43 0.45
CA ASP A 181 -18.49 -25.93 -0.92
C ASP A 181 -17.55 -25.20 -1.89
N LEU A 182 -17.39 -23.89 -1.72
CA LEU A 182 -16.50 -23.06 -2.52
C LEU A 182 -15.04 -23.46 -2.31
N LYS A 183 -14.65 -23.77 -1.06
CA LYS A 183 -13.29 -24.25 -0.76
C LYS A 183 -12.95 -25.53 -1.51
N VAL A 184 -13.87 -26.50 -1.53
CA VAL A 184 -13.71 -27.74 -2.30
C VAL A 184 -13.60 -27.42 -3.79
N LEU A 185 -14.51 -26.59 -4.32
CA LEU A 185 -14.52 -26.28 -5.75
C LEU A 185 -13.22 -25.59 -6.21
N ILE A 186 -12.74 -24.60 -5.45
CA ILE A 186 -11.50 -23.87 -5.75
C ILE A 186 -10.30 -24.82 -5.68
N ALA A 187 -10.18 -25.60 -4.60
CA ALA A 187 -9.05 -26.50 -4.40
C ALA A 187 -8.91 -27.51 -5.55
N HIS A 188 -10.03 -28.00 -6.08
CA HIS A 188 -10.04 -29.00 -7.15
C HIS A 188 -9.87 -28.41 -8.56
N HIS A 189 -10.45 -27.24 -8.84
CA HIS A 189 -10.62 -26.77 -10.22
C HIS A 189 -10.00 -25.41 -10.53
N TYR A 190 -9.77 -24.56 -9.53
CA TYR A 190 -9.46 -23.14 -9.78
C TYR A 190 -8.24 -22.61 -9.05
N ARG A 191 -7.52 -23.45 -8.31
CA ARG A 191 -6.31 -23.07 -7.55
C ARG A 191 -5.17 -22.49 -8.40
N HIS A 192 -5.17 -22.78 -9.70
CA HIS A 192 -4.20 -22.26 -10.66
C HIS A 192 -4.53 -20.85 -11.18
N LEU A 193 -5.73 -20.34 -10.88
CA LEU A 193 -6.15 -19.01 -11.31
C LEU A 193 -5.57 -17.94 -10.39
N ASP A 194 -5.37 -16.75 -10.96
CA ASP A 194 -5.14 -15.53 -10.20
C ASP A 194 -6.38 -15.22 -9.32
N SER A 195 -6.13 -14.77 -8.09
CA SER A 195 -7.18 -14.43 -7.11
C SER A 195 -8.21 -13.47 -7.70
N GLN A 196 -7.78 -12.39 -8.36
CA GLN A 196 -8.70 -11.40 -8.92
C GLN A 196 -9.59 -11.99 -10.01
N VAL A 197 -9.01 -12.83 -10.88
CA VAL A 197 -9.76 -13.51 -11.95
C VAL A 197 -10.78 -14.49 -11.36
N LEU A 198 -10.41 -15.24 -10.32
CA LEU A 198 -11.33 -16.15 -9.64
C LEU A 198 -12.56 -15.40 -9.12
N TRP A 199 -12.35 -14.34 -8.33
CA TRP A 199 -13.44 -13.63 -7.67
C TRP A 199 -14.32 -12.88 -8.68
N GLN A 200 -13.75 -12.35 -9.76
CA GLN A 200 -14.54 -11.78 -10.86
C GLN A 200 -15.45 -12.83 -11.52
N ARG A 201 -14.95 -14.05 -11.75
CA ARG A 201 -15.76 -15.14 -12.30
C ARG A 201 -16.84 -15.61 -11.33
N LEU A 202 -16.55 -15.62 -10.03
CA LEU A 202 -17.55 -15.93 -9.00
C LEU A 202 -18.72 -14.95 -9.07
N ILE A 203 -18.43 -13.65 -9.06
CA ILE A 203 -19.42 -12.57 -9.13
C ILE A 203 -20.23 -12.62 -10.43
N GLN A 204 -19.60 -12.97 -11.54
CA GLN A 204 -20.28 -13.13 -12.83
C GLN A 204 -21.14 -14.41 -12.93
N GLY A 205 -21.19 -15.24 -11.88
CA GLY A 205 -21.90 -16.52 -11.90
C GLY A 205 -21.24 -17.59 -12.79
N ALA A 206 -19.98 -17.39 -13.19
CA ALA A 206 -19.24 -18.33 -14.04
C ALA A 206 -18.58 -19.48 -13.26
N ILE A 207 -18.78 -19.54 -11.94
CA ILE A 207 -18.25 -20.57 -11.04
C ILE A 207 -19.41 -21.26 -10.34
N GLY A 208 -19.45 -22.59 -10.42
CA GLY A 208 -20.51 -23.40 -9.81
C GLY A 208 -21.74 -23.55 -10.72
N ARG A 209 -22.82 -24.07 -10.13
CA ARG A 209 -24.16 -24.06 -10.76
C ARG A 209 -24.86 -22.73 -10.47
N ASP A 210 -25.84 -22.39 -11.29
CA ASP A 210 -26.66 -21.19 -11.08
C ASP A 210 -27.21 -21.12 -9.65
N GLY A 211 -26.99 -19.98 -8.98
CA GLY A 211 -27.42 -19.73 -7.61
C GLY A 211 -26.67 -20.49 -6.52
N GLN A 212 -25.65 -21.29 -6.84
CA GLN A 212 -24.93 -22.12 -5.84
C GLN A 212 -24.15 -21.29 -4.81
N PHE A 213 -23.67 -20.11 -5.20
CA PHE A 213 -22.75 -19.29 -4.40
C PHE A 213 -23.25 -17.85 -4.22
N GLN A 214 -24.57 -17.66 -4.16
CA GLN A 214 -25.20 -16.33 -4.08
C GLN A 214 -24.70 -15.51 -2.87
N HIS A 215 -24.52 -16.14 -1.70
CA HIS A 215 -24.02 -15.44 -0.53
C HIS A 215 -22.55 -15.08 -0.68
N MET A 216 -21.74 -15.99 -1.23
CA MET A 216 -20.32 -15.72 -1.49
C MET A 216 -20.12 -14.65 -2.55
N GLN A 217 -21.03 -14.53 -3.52
CA GLN A 217 -21.04 -13.44 -4.50
C GLN A 217 -21.24 -12.09 -3.82
N VAL A 218 -22.26 -11.94 -2.96
CA VAL A 218 -22.49 -10.71 -2.19
C VAL A 218 -21.26 -10.34 -1.35
N ILE A 219 -20.68 -11.31 -0.63
CA ILE A 219 -19.47 -11.09 0.19
C ILE A 219 -18.29 -10.64 -0.69
N ALA A 220 -18.10 -11.26 -1.86
CA ALA A 220 -17.05 -10.90 -2.82
C ALA A 220 -17.27 -9.49 -3.40
N GLU A 221 -18.50 -9.14 -3.74
CA GLU A 221 -18.87 -7.82 -4.25
C GLU A 221 -18.57 -6.72 -3.22
N ILE A 222 -19.06 -6.87 -1.98
CA ILE A 222 -18.78 -5.94 -0.89
C ILE A 222 -17.28 -5.76 -0.72
N SER A 223 -16.52 -6.85 -0.77
CA SER A 223 -15.07 -6.83 -0.61
C SER A 223 -14.33 -6.10 -1.74
N LEU A 224 -14.78 -6.24 -2.98
CA LEU A 224 -14.15 -5.61 -4.14
C LEU A 224 -14.53 -4.12 -4.32
N VAL A 225 -15.63 -3.66 -3.71
CA VAL A 225 -16.02 -2.24 -3.73
C VAL A 225 -15.42 -1.43 -2.58
N LEU A 226 -14.65 -2.06 -1.68
CA LEU A 226 -13.96 -1.34 -0.61
C LEU A 226 -12.95 -0.34 -1.19
N PRO A 227 -13.12 0.97 -0.95
CA PRO A 227 -12.25 1.97 -1.54
C PRO A 227 -10.87 1.94 -0.88
N MET A 228 -9.87 1.41 -1.60
CA MET A 228 -8.48 1.37 -1.15
C MET A 228 -7.73 2.70 -1.36
N SER A 229 -8.25 3.56 -2.24
CA SER A 229 -7.62 4.85 -2.57
C SER A 229 -8.66 5.84 -3.08
N SER A 230 -8.57 7.09 -2.64
CA SER A 230 -9.33 8.22 -3.20
C SER A 230 -8.79 8.71 -4.55
N SER A 231 -7.68 8.16 -5.03
CA SER A 231 -6.99 8.65 -6.23
C SER A 231 -7.86 8.61 -7.49
N CYS A 232 -8.77 7.63 -7.62
CA CYS A 232 -9.75 7.58 -8.71
C CYS A 232 -10.71 8.77 -8.65
N CYS A 233 -11.20 9.11 -7.46
CA CYS A 233 -12.03 10.29 -7.22
C CYS A 233 -11.25 11.58 -7.51
N GLU A 234 -9.99 11.68 -7.08
CA GLU A 234 -9.13 12.85 -7.32
C GLU A 234 -8.82 13.05 -8.81
N ARG A 235 -8.62 11.96 -9.58
CA ARG A 235 -8.52 12.01 -11.05
C ARG A 235 -9.82 12.53 -11.65
N GLY A 236 -10.97 12.02 -11.20
CA GLY A 236 -12.29 12.50 -11.62
C GLY A 236 -12.49 14.00 -11.36
N PHE A 237 -12.20 14.46 -10.13
CA PHE A 237 -12.27 15.88 -9.77
C PHE A 237 -11.27 16.73 -10.57
N SER A 238 -10.07 16.23 -10.83
CA SER A 238 -9.08 16.92 -11.65
C SER A 238 -9.55 17.09 -13.10
N SER A 239 -10.14 16.04 -13.70
CA SER A 239 -10.76 16.11 -15.03
C SER A 239 -11.94 17.09 -15.03
N MET A 240 -12.81 17.05 -14.02
CA MET A 240 -13.92 17.99 -13.88
C MET A 240 -13.41 19.44 -13.75
N LYS A 241 -12.35 19.67 -12.98
CA LYS A 241 -11.72 20.98 -12.82
C LYS A 241 -11.16 21.50 -14.15
N ARG A 242 -10.56 20.63 -14.97
CA ARG A 242 -10.10 20.99 -16.32
C ARG A 242 -11.27 21.43 -17.20
N ILE A 243 -12.38 20.70 -17.20
CA ILE A 243 -13.59 21.07 -17.95
C ILE A 243 -14.12 22.42 -17.47
N LYS A 244 -14.38 22.59 -16.17
CA LYS A 244 -14.89 23.85 -15.59
C LYS A 244 -13.99 25.05 -15.88
N THR A 245 -12.67 24.86 -15.82
CA THR A 245 -11.70 25.93 -16.10
C THR A 245 -11.46 26.17 -17.59
N SER A 246 -11.81 25.23 -18.47
CA SER A 246 -11.81 25.42 -19.92
C SER A 246 -13.02 26.24 -20.37
N THR A 247 -14.23 25.85 -19.97
CA THR A 247 -15.47 26.56 -20.32
C THR A 247 -15.53 27.97 -19.73
N SER A 248 -14.89 28.20 -18.57
CA SER A 248 -14.78 29.55 -17.99
C SER A 248 -13.76 30.45 -18.70
N ARG A 249 -12.87 29.92 -19.55
CA ARG A 249 -11.96 30.72 -20.39
C ARG A 249 -12.60 31.10 -21.74
N ASP A 250 -13.55 30.30 -22.21
CA ASP A 250 -14.23 30.51 -23.50
C ASP A 250 -15.38 31.54 -23.44
N LEU A 251 -15.65 32.13 -22.27
CA LEU A 251 -16.70 33.14 -22.06
C LEU A 251 -16.15 34.51 -21.60
N ALA A 252 -14.88 34.83 -21.90
CA ALA A 252 -14.45 36.23 -21.85
C ALA A 252 -15.17 36.98 -22.99
N PRO A 253 -16.04 37.96 -22.70
CA PRO A 253 -16.71 38.70 -23.75
C PRO A 253 -15.65 39.42 -24.60
N PRO A 254 -15.78 39.44 -25.94
CA PRO A 254 -14.93 40.30 -26.74
C PRO A 254 -15.14 41.73 -26.26
N HIS A 255 -14.04 42.37 -25.85
CA HIS A 255 -14.03 43.79 -25.52
C HIS A 255 -14.68 44.56 -26.68
N ALA A 256 -15.83 45.17 -26.41
CA ALA A 256 -16.47 46.19 -27.23
C ALA A 256 -16.02 47.57 -26.74
#